data_AF-M0LQ00-F1
#
_entry.id   AF-M0LQ00-F1
#
_cell.length_a   1.000
_cell.length_b   1.000
_cell.length_c   1.000
_cell.angle_alpha   90.00
_cell.angle_beta   90.00
_cell.angle_gamma   90.00
#
_symmetry.space_group_name_H-M   'P 1'
#
loop_
_entity.id
_entity.type
_entity.pdbx_description
1 polymer ?
#
loop_
_entity_poly.entity_id
_entity_poly.type
_entity_poly.pdbx_seq_one_letter_code
_entity_poly.pdbx_strand_id
1 'polypeptide(L)' 'GDSSVSCVRGDDLEVWYFPSKLPELNAVEGCWDQLQEWFKYRLVPDPSSLKDYILRGVNAISEPNIWPYLIGKDST' A
#
# COMPACT_ATOMS: atom_id res chain seq x y z
N GLY A 1 -0.57 14.29 -18.00
CA GLY A 1 -1.63 13.34 -17.59
C GLY A 1 -2.19 13.85 -16.31
N ASP A 2 -3.48 13.69 -16.07
CA ASP A 2 -4.12 14.16 -14.85
C ASP A 2 -3.48 13.47 -13.64
N SER A 3 -2.88 14.28 -12.76
CA SER A 3 -2.23 13.85 -11.51
C SER A 3 -3.05 14.29 -10.29
N SER A 4 -4.31 14.69 -10.50
CA SER A 4 -5.18 15.10 -9.40
C SER A 4 -5.65 13.92 -8.58
N VAL A 5 -5.73 14.14 -7.27
CA VAL A 5 -6.38 13.24 -6.32
C VAL A 5 -7.73 13.85 -5.98
N SER A 6 -8.79 13.04 -5.96
CA SER A 6 -10.14 13.50 -5.59
C SER A 6 -10.63 12.75 -4.35
N CYS A 7 -11.29 13.46 -3.43
CA CYS A 7 -11.93 12.88 -2.25
C CYS A 7 -13.44 13.03 -2.35
N VAL A 8 -14.17 11.93 -2.22
CA VAL A 8 -15.63 11.93 -2.07
C VAL A 8 -15.94 11.56 -0.62
N ARG A 9 -16.64 12.45 0.08
CA ARG A 9 -17.02 12.28 1.49
C ARG A 9 -18.49 11.92 1.60
N GLY A 10 -18.78 10.76 2.18
CA GLY A 10 -20.09 10.42 2.71
C GLY A 10 -20.13 10.61 4.23
N ASP A 11 -21.26 10.29 4.85
CA ASP A 11 -21.44 10.46 6.30
C ASP A 11 -20.52 9.54 7.12
N ASP A 12 -20.23 8.32 6.62
CA ASP A 12 -19.44 7.29 7.32
C ASP A 12 -18.12 6.90 6.61
N LEU A 13 -17.89 7.39 5.38
CA LEU A 13 -16.77 6.93 4.55
C LEU A 13 -16.21 8.05 3.68
N GLU A 14 -14.88 8.14 3.62
CA GLU A 14 -14.17 8.93 2.62
C GLU A 14 -13.52 8.02 1.58
N VAL A 15 -13.76 8.29 0.30
CA VAL A 15 -13.17 7.55 -0.82
C VAL A 15 -12.21 8.47 -1.58
N TRP A 16 -10.95 8.05 -1.67
CA TRP A 16 -9.89 8.76 -2.36
C TRP A 16 -9.61 8.11 -3.72
N TYR A 17 -9.72 8.88 -4.79
CA TYR A 17 -9.40 8.45 -6.15
C TYR A 17 -7.99 8.89 -6.52
N PHE A 18 -7.13 7.91 -6.81
CA PHE A 18 -5.74 8.13 -7.17
C PHE A 18 -5.53 8.06 -8.69
N PRO A 19 -4.59 8.85 -9.24
CA PRO A 19 -4.26 8.82 -10.65
C PRO A 19 -3.60 7.49 -11.05
N SER A 20 -3.97 6.95 -12.22
CA SER A 20 -3.58 5.60 -12.68
C SER A 20 -2.10 5.40 -12.98
N LYS A 21 -1.29 6.45 -12.95
CA LYS A 21 0.14 6.40 -13.31
C LYS A 21 1.08 6.66 -12.12
N LEU A 22 0.55 6.74 -10.90
CA LEU A 22 1.33 6.98 -9.67
C LEU A 22 1.07 5.84 -8.65
N PRO A 23 1.61 4.62 -8.89
CA PRO A 23 1.44 3.49 -7.97
C PRO A 23 1.98 3.76 -6.57
N GLU A 24 2.92 4.70 -6.41
CA GLU A 24 3.43 5.16 -5.11
C GLU A 24 2.36 5.77 -4.20
N LEU A 25 1.22 6.18 -4.76
CA LEU A 25 0.08 6.69 -4.00
C LEU A 25 -0.86 5.58 -3.53
N ASN A 26 -0.67 4.35 -4.02
CA ASN A 26 -1.39 3.19 -3.54
C ASN A 26 -0.55 2.48 -2.47
N ALA A 27 -0.87 2.74 -1.20
CA ALA A 27 -0.18 2.10 -0.07
C ALA A 27 -0.19 0.57 -0.15
N VAL A 28 -1.20 -0.04 -0.79
CA VAL A 28 -1.28 -1.50 -0.99
C VAL A 28 -0.17 -2.00 -1.92
N GLU A 29 0.15 -1.28 -3.00
CA GLU A 29 1.26 -1.63 -3.90
C GLU A 29 2.59 -1.56 -3.14
N GLY A 30 2.81 -0.51 -2.35
CA GLY A 30 4.02 -0.40 -1.54
C GLY A 30 4.13 -1.46 -0.44
N CYS A 31 3.01 -1.88 0.17
CA CYS A 31 2.98 -3.03 1.07
C CYS A 31 3.29 -4.34 0.33
N TRP A 32 2.78 -4.49 -0.89
CA TRP A 32 3.01 -5.66 -1.72
C TRP A 32 4.48 -5.80 -2.11
N ASP A 33 5.13 -4.72 -2.56
CA ASP A 33 6.56 -4.71 -2.88
C ASP A 33 7.42 -5.13 -1.68
N GLN A 34 7.11 -4.60 -0.48
CA GLN A 34 7.79 -4.99 0.75
C GLN A 34 7.58 -6.47 1.08
N LEU A 35 6.36 -6.99 0.90
CA LEU A 35 6.05 -8.39 1.13
C LEU A 35 6.78 -9.29 0.12
N GLN A 36 6.85 -8.89 -1.15
CA GLN A 36 7.60 -9.60 -2.18
C GLN A 36 9.10 -9.64 -1.88
N GLU A 37 9.69 -8.52 -1.47
CA GLU A 37 11.10 -8.48 -1.07
C GLU A 37 11.35 -9.36 0.17
N TRP A 38 10.41 -9.35 1.13
CA TRP A 38 10.45 -10.30 2.25
C TRP A 38 10.34 -11.75 1.77
N PHE A 39 9.61 -12.06 0.69
CA PHE A 39 9.50 -13.44 0.19
C PHE A 39 10.65 -13.88 -0.73
N LYS A 40 11.37 -12.96 -1.36
CA LYS A 40 12.28 -13.17 -2.51
C LYS A 40 13.29 -14.32 -2.42
N TYR A 41 13.66 -14.73 -1.21
CA TYR A 41 14.63 -15.81 -0.96
C TYR A 41 14.10 -16.92 -0.04
N ARG A 42 12.79 -16.95 0.23
CA ARG A 42 12.16 -17.91 1.11
C ARG A 42 11.48 -19.00 0.28
N LEU A 43 11.94 -20.24 0.44
CA LEU A 43 11.25 -21.41 -0.07
C LEU A 43 10.14 -21.79 0.90
N VAL A 44 8.92 -21.93 0.38
CA VAL A 44 7.77 -22.42 1.13
C VAL A 44 7.45 -23.84 0.66
N PRO A 45 7.58 -24.85 1.53
CA PRO A 45 7.52 -26.25 1.11
C PRO A 45 6.12 -26.73 0.76
N ASP A 46 5.07 -26.10 1.31
CA ASP A 46 3.70 -26.52 1.11
C ASP A 46 2.69 -25.37 1.32
N PRO A 47 1.46 -25.49 0.79
CA PRO A 47 0.43 -24.45 0.91
C PRO A 47 -0.03 -24.16 2.35
N SER A 48 0.07 -25.11 3.29
CA SER A 48 -0.30 -24.86 4.68
C SER A 48 0.74 -23.96 5.37
N SER A 49 2.02 -24.20 5.10
CA SER A 49 3.13 -23.35 5.52
C SER A 49 3.06 -21.96 4.87
N LEU A 50 2.51 -21.82 3.66
CA LEU A 50 2.38 -20.53 2.98
C LEU A 50 1.56 -19.52 3.81
N LYS A 51 0.46 -19.97 4.43
CA LYS A 51 -0.38 -19.10 5.25
C LYS A 51 0.39 -18.53 6.44
N ASP A 52 1.17 -19.36 7.12
CA ASP A 52 1.99 -18.95 8.26
C ASP A 52 3.09 -17.96 7.83
N TYR A 53 3.70 -18.20 6.68
CA TYR A 53 4.71 -17.30 6.12
C TYR A 53 4.11 -15.96 5.70
N ILE A 54 2.93 -15.94 5.08
CA ILE A 54 2.23 -14.71 4.73
C ILE A 54 1.92 -13.90 6.00
N LEU A 55 1.39 -14.53 7.06
CA LEU A 55 1.10 -13.84 8.32
C LEU A 55 2.37 -13.24 8.94
N ARG A 56 3.49 -13.98 8.92
CA ARG A 56 4.78 -13.46 9.39
C ARG A 56 5.30 -12.31 8.55
N GLY A 57 5.14 -12.39 7.22
CA GLY A 57 5.53 -11.34 6.28
C GLY A 57 4.71 -10.07 6.48
N VAL A 58 3.39 -10.19 6.59
CA VAL A 58 2.48 -9.07 6.87
C VAL A 58 2.83 -8.37 8.19
N ASN A 59 3.21 -9.13 9.22
CA ASN A 59 3.66 -8.55 10.50
C ASN A 59 5.06 -7.92 10.44
N ALA A 60 5.81 -8.12 9.35
CA ALA A 60 7.18 -7.62 9.17
C ALA A 60 7.28 -6.41 8.23
N ILE A 61 6.20 -6.07 7.51
CA ILE A 61 6.14 -4.89 6.64
C ILE A 61 5.54 -3.69 7.38
N SER A 62 5.70 -2.50 6.81
CA SER A 62 5.10 -1.27 7.34
C SER A 62 4.31 -0.57 6.26
N GLU A 63 3.11 -0.10 6.60
CA GLU A 63 2.29 0.65 5.67
C GLU A 63 3.02 1.94 5.23
N PRO A 64 3.19 2.18 3.91
CA PRO A 64 3.76 3.41 3.41
C PRO A 64 2.90 4.63 3.82
N ASN A 65 3.54 5.67 4.33
CA ASN A 65 2.84 6.91 4.64
C ASN A 65 2.56 7.70 3.37
N ILE A 66 1.33 7.60 2.84
CA ILE A 66 0.90 8.31 1.64
C ILE A 66 0.31 9.70 1.91
N TRP A 67 0.09 10.07 3.18
CA TRP A 67 -0.49 11.36 3.57
C TRP A 67 0.25 12.60 3.02
N PRO A 68 1.60 12.62 2.94
CA PRO A 68 2.32 13.76 2.36
C PRO A 68 2.00 14.04 0.88
N TYR A 69 1.39 13.09 0.17
CA TYR A 69 0.95 13.27 -1.22
C TYR A 69 -0.52 13.72 -1.32
N LEU A 70 -1.31 13.46 -0.27
CA LEU A 70 -2.72 13.83 -0.17
C LEU A 70 -2.88 15.26 0.35
N ILE A 71 -2.05 15.62 1.33
CA ILE A 71 -1.98 16.94 1.92
C ILE A 71 -0.88 17.63 1.15
N GLY A 72 -1.25 18.43 0.14
CA GLY A 72 -0.29 19.17 -0.67
C GLY A 72 0.74 19.91 0.19
N LYS A 73 1.86 20.24 -0.46
CA LYS A 73 2.99 21.01 0.06
C LYS A 73 2.60 22.47 0.41
N ASP A 74 1.54 22.64 1.17
CA ASP A 74 0.92 23.90 1.62
C ASP A 74 0.94 23.94 3.16
N SER A 75 2.13 23.75 3.73
CA SER A 75 2.39 23.98 5.15
C SER A 75 3.79 24.55 5.34
N THR A 76 4.06 25.67 4.68
CA THR A 76 4.97 26.75 5.13
C THR A 76 4.68 28.01 4.35
#